data_AF-A0A8J3RES2-F1
#
_entry.id   AF-A0A8J3RES2-F1
#
_cell.length_a   1.000
_cell.length_b   1.000
_cell.length_c   1.000
_cell.angle_alpha   90.00
_cell.angle_beta   90.00
_cell.angle_gamma   90.00
#
_symmetry.space_group_name_H-M   'P 1'
#
loop_
_entity.id
_entity.type
_entity.pdbx_description
1 polymer ?
#
loop_
_entity_poly.entity_id
_entity_poly.type
_entity_poly.pdbx_seq_one_letter_code
_entity_poly.pdbx_strand_id
1 'polypeptide(L)'
;MPYLSINAHHLARWRGNCLVRFGDPGTVEDLRSALAGMDGTYNRAEAALRCDLGHALLALGEPQAAQPHIQRAQQLATMTGSRRQRKRIEELSRAVTRALR
;
A
#
# COMPACT_ATOMS: atom_id res chain seq x y z
N MET A 1 -22.81 15.44 -8.89
CA MET A 1 -22.23 15.98 -7.63
C MET A 1 -21.13 15.04 -7.16
N PRO A 2 -19.91 15.50 -6.84
CA PRO A 2 -18.93 14.63 -6.19
C PRO A 2 -19.38 14.37 -4.75
N TYR A 3 -19.35 13.11 -4.32
CA TYR A 3 -19.56 12.75 -2.92
C TYR A 3 -18.28 12.11 -2.37
N LEU A 4 -18.01 12.35 -1.09
CA LEU A 4 -16.90 11.76 -0.37
C LEU A 4 -17.44 10.64 0.51
N SER A 5 -17.24 9.39 0.09
CA SER A 5 -17.44 8.26 0.99
C SER A 5 -16.27 8.22 1.97
N ILE A 6 -16.55 8.37 3.28
CA ILE A 6 -15.57 8.21 4.33
C ILE A 6 -16.07 7.16 5.32
N ASN A 7 -15.29 6.11 5.51
CA ASN A 7 -15.51 5.10 6.53
C ASN A 7 -14.18 4.86 7.26
N ALA A 8 -14.20 4.00 8.28
CA ALA A 8 -13.01 3.67 9.07
C ALA A 8 -11.83 3.20 8.18
N HIS A 9 -12.10 2.48 7.10
CA HIS A 9 -11.08 2.01 6.15
C HIS A 9 -10.47 3.16 5.33
N HIS A 10 -11.28 4.12 4.88
CA HIS A 10 -10.77 5.32 4.23
C HIS A 10 -9.93 6.16 5.18
N LEU A 11 -10.33 6.31 6.45
CA LEU A 11 -9.54 7.02 7.45
C LEU A 11 -8.21 6.30 7.75
N ALA A 12 -8.23 4.98 7.88
CA ALA A 12 -7.03 4.16 8.07
C ALA A 12 -6.05 4.30 6.91
N ARG A 13 -6.53 4.39 5.66
CA ARG A 13 -5.67 4.65 4.48
C ARG A 13 -5.01 6.03 4.55
N TRP A 14 -5.74 7.07 4.95
CA TRP A 14 -5.16 8.41 5.11
C TRP A 14 -4.13 8.45 6.24
N ARG A 15 -4.43 7.79 7.37
CA ARG A 15 -3.49 7.62 8.49
C ARG A 15 -2.24 6.86 8.06
N GLY A 16 -2.39 5.76 7.33
CA GLY A 16 -1.28 4.97 6.79
C GLY A 16 -0.35 5.77 5.87
N ASN A 17 -0.89 6.61 4.97
CA ASN A 17 -0.07 7.48 4.12
C ASN A 17 0.76 8.51 4.92
N CYS A 18 0.27 8.93 6.09
CA CYS A 18 1.04 9.75 7.03
C CYS A 18 2.06 8.92 7.83
N LEU A 19 1.67 7.76 8.34
CA LEU A 19 2.49 6.89 9.21
C LEU A 19 3.62 6.16 8.49
N VAL A 20 3.46 5.84 7.19
CA VAL A 20 4.55 5.31 6.34
C VAL A 20 5.76 6.26 6.31
N ARG A 21 5.58 7.55 6.61
CA ARG A 21 6.70 8.51 6.73
C ARG A 21 7.39 8.47 8.09
N PHE A 22 6.78 7.85 9.11
CA PHE A 22 7.27 7.86 10.49
C PHE A 22 7.90 6.53 10.95
N GLY A 23 7.81 5.46 10.15
CA GLY A 23 8.50 4.20 10.47
C GLY A 23 8.02 3.53 11.75
N ASP A 24 6.80 3.84 12.21
CA ASP A 24 6.19 3.25 13.40
C ASP A 24 5.86 1.77 13.14
N PRO A 25 6.39 0.81 13.91
CA PRO A 25 6.07 -0.61 13.78
C PRO A 25 4.56 -0.91 13.85
N GLY A 26 3.78 -0.14 14.61
CA GLY A 26 2.32 -0.28 14.69
C GLY A 26 1.61 -0.06 13.34
N THR A 27 2.26 0.63 12.42
CA THR A 27 1.75 0.91 11.06
C THR A 27 1.51 -0.38 10.27
N VAL A 28 2.34 -1.41 10.43
CA VAL A 28 2.17 -2.66 9.67
C VAL A 28 0.88 -3.37 10.06
N GLU A 29 0.60 -3.50 11.36
CA GLU A 29 -0.61 -4.17 11.85
C GLU A 29 -1.88 -3.39 11.50
N ASP A 30 -1.83 -2.06 11.61
CA ASP A 30 -2.92 -1.18 11.15
C ASP A 30 -3.23 -1.38 9.66
N LEU A 31 -2.19 -1.42 8.82
CA LEU A 31 -2.33 -1.61 7.38
C LEU A 31 -2.79 -3.03 7.02
N ARG A 32 -2.36 -4.06 7.75
CA ARG A 32 -2.83 -5.45 7.61
C ARG A 32 -4.30 -5.57 7.96
N SER A 33 -4.72 -4.98 9.09
CA SER A 33 -6.12 -4.95 9.52
C SER A 33 -7.00 -4.22 8.50
N ALA A 34 -6.54 -3.06 8.00
CA ALA A 34 -7.22 -2.33 6.94
C ALA A 34 -7.35 -3.15 5.64
N LEU A 35 -6.33 -3.95 5.30
CA LEU A 35 -6.34 -4.81 4.11
C LEU A 35 -7.29 -5.99 4.27
N ALA A 36 -7.32 -6.60 5.45
CA ALA A 36 -8.25 -7.68 5.78
C ALA A 36 -9.72 -7.23 5.76
N GLY A 37 -9.98 -5.96 6.07
CA GLY A 37 -11.32 -5.38 5.97
C GLY A 37 -11.77 -4.97 4.57
N MET A 38 -10.95 -5.15 3.52
CA MET A 38 -11.34 -4.84 2.15
C MET A 38 -12.12 -5.99 1.52
N ASP A 39 -13.23 -5.68 0.86
CA ASP A 39 -14.10 -6.63 0.14
C ASP A 39 -13.70 -6.86 -1.33
N GLY A 40 -12.57 -6.28 -1.77
CA GLY A 40 -12.05 -6.41 -3.13
C GLY A 40 -12.77 -5.55 -4.19
N THR A 41 -13.76 -4.73 -3.80
CA THR A 41 -14.49 -3.88 -4.77
C THR A 41 -13.71 -2.60 -5.13
N TYR A 42 -12.83 -2.15 -4.25
CA TYR A 42 -12.08 -0.90 -4.40
C TYR A 42 -10.65 -1.11 -4.89
N ASN A 43 -10.47 -1.64 -6.10
CA ASN A 43 -9.16 -1.97 -6.70
C ASN A 43 -8.10 -0.85 -6.55
N ARG A 44 -8.49 0.42 -6.77
CA ARG A 44 -7.57 1.56 -6.64
C ARG A 44 -7.14 1.80 -5.19
N ALA A 45 -8.05 1.63 -4.24
CA ALA A 45 -7.76 1.80 -2.82
C ALA A 45 -6.87 0.66 -2.31
N GLU A 46 -7.18 -0.59 -2.71
CA GLU A 46 -6.36 -1.76 -2.36
C GLU A 46 -4.94 -1.64 -2.93
N ALA A 47 -4.78 -1.20 -4.19
CA ALA A 47 -3.45 -0.98 -4.78
C ALA A 47 -2.62 0.02 -3.97
N ALA A 48 -3.24 1.12 -3.52
CA ALA A 48 -2.57 2.12 -2.70
C ALA A 48 -2.19 1.56 -1.32
N LEU A 49 -3.12 0.87 -0.65
CA LEU A 49 -2.90 0.29 0.67
C LEU A 49 -1.76 -0.75 0.66
N ARG A 50 -1.70 -1.58 -0.38
CA ARG A 50 -0.60 -2.54 -0.56
C ARG A 50 0.75 -1.87 -0.80
N CYS A 51 0.79 -0.73 -1.49
CA CYS A 51 2.02 0.07 -1.59
C CYS A 51 2.45 0.62 -0.22
N ASP A 52 1.49 1.14 0.55
CA ASP A 52 1.76 1.66 1.90
C ASP A 52 2.34 0.55 2.79
N LEU A 53 1.75 -0.65 2.75
CA LEU A 53 2.23 -1.82 3.50
C LEU A 53 3.63 -2.28 3.03
N GLY A 54 3.89 -2.28 1.73
CA GLY A 54 5.22 -2.60 1.21
C GLY A 54 6.31 -1.61 1.66
N HIS A 55 5.99 -0.32 1.77
CA HIS A 55 6.92 0.67 2.34
C HIS A 55 7.14 0.46 3.85
N ALA A 56 6.09 0.16 4.61
CA ALA A 56 6.20 -0.10 6.05
C ALA A 56 7.07 -1.34 6.33
N LEU A 57 6.86 -2.43 5.58
CA LEU A 57 7.68 -3.64 5.68
C LEU A 57 9.14 -3.39 5.29
N LEU A 58 9.38 -2.58 4.25
CA LEU A 58 10.75 -2.18 3.89
C LEU A 58 11.41 -1.36 5.00
N ALA A 59 10.67 -0.47 5.67
CA ALA A 59 11.18 0.32 6.79
C ALA A 59 11.52 -0.54 8.03
N LEU A 60 10.82 -1.66 8.23
CA LEU A 60 11.15 -2.66 9.26
C LEU A 60 12.29 -3.60 8.88
N GLY A 61 12.88 -3.47 7.68
CA GLY A 61 13.92 -4.37 7.21
C GLY A 61 13.40 -5.73 6.74
N GLU A 62 12.12 -5.81 6.33
CA GLU A 62 11.48 -7.02 5.80
C GLU A 62 11.19 -6.92 4.29
N PRO A 63 12.20 -6.75 3.42
CA PRO A 63 11.98 -6.56 1.98
C PRO A 63 11.35 -7.79 1.29
N GLN A 64 11.58 -9.01 1.81
CA GLN A 64 10.95 -10.23 1.29
C GLN A 64 9.44 -10.21 1.53
N ALA A 65 8.99 -9.76 2.70
CA ALA A 65 7.57 -9.64 3.04
C ALA A 65 6.85 -8.59 2.18
N ALA A 66 7.56 -7.57 1.69
CA ALA A 66 6.99 -6.53 0.83
C ALA A 66 6.64 -7.02 -0.60
N GLN A 67 7.35 -8.03 -1.12
CA GLN A 67 7.19 -8.52 -2.50
C GLN A 67 5.75 -8.91 -2.89
N PRO A 68 5.01 -9.74 -2.13
CA PRO A 68 3.64 -10.12 -2.48
C PRO A 68 2.69 -8.91 -2.55
N HIS A 69 2.91 -7.90 -1.70
CA HIS A 69 2.10 -6.68 -1.73
C HIS A 69 2.37 -5.85 -2.98
N ILE A 70 3.64 -5.73 -3.40
CA ILE A 70 4.04 -5.05 -4.64
C ILE A 70 3.44 -5.72 -5.87
N GLN A 71 3.54 -7.05 -5.97
CA GLN A 71 3.01 -7.82 -7.10
C GLN A 71 1.49 -7.62 -7.23
N ARG A 72 0.75 -7.73 -6.13
CA ARG A 72 -0.71 -7.53 -6.16
C ARG A 72 -1.08 -6.07 -6.45
N ALA A 73 -0.34 -5.10 -5.91
CA ALA A 73 -0.55 -3.69 -6.25
C ALA A 73 -0.34 -3.42 -7.75
N GLN A 74 0.66 -4.06 -8.37
CA GLN A 74 0.92 -3.95 -9.82
C GLN A 74 -0.26 -4.45 -10.65
N GLN A 75 -0.83 -5.61 -10.31
CA GLN A 75 -1.99 -6.18 -10.99
C GLN A 75 -3.19 -5.21 -10.93
N LEU A 76 -3.50 -4.70 -9.74
CA LEU A 76 -4.62 -3.77 -9.52
C LEU A 76 -4.42 -2.42 -10.21
N ALA A 77 -3.18 -1.89 -10.21
CA ALA A 77 -2.85 -0.65 -10.90
C ALA A 77 -2.97 -0.78 -12.44
N THR A 78 -2.70 -1.97 -12.97
CA THR A 78 -2.94 -2.29 -14.38
C THR A 78 -4.43 -2.31 -14.69
N MET A 79 -5.25 -3.01 -13.88
CA MET A 79 -6.72 -3.06 -14.05
C MET A 79 -7.37 -1.68 -13.99
N THR A 80 -6.86 -0.77 -13.16
CA THR A 80 -7.43 0.58 -12.97
C THR A 80 -6.84 1.64 -13.91
N GLY A 81 -5.83 1.29 -14.73
CA GLY A 81 -5.17 2.21 -15.65
C GLY A 81 -4.35 3.34 -15.00
N SER A 82 -4.14 3.30 -13.68
CA SER A 82 -3.59 4.42 -12.91
C SER A 82 -2.08 4.62 -13.10
N ARG A 83 -1.69 5.58 -13.95
CA ARG A 83 -0.27 5.95 -14.18
C ARG A 83 0.47 6.33 -12.90
N ARG A 84 -0.18 7.08 -12.01
CA ARG A 84 0.41 7.52 -10.73
C ARG A 84 0.74 6.34 -9.81
N GLN A 85 -0.16 5.35 -9.73
CA GLN A 85 0.07 4.16 -8.92
C GLN A 85 1.20 3.31 -9.49
N ARG A 86 1.24 3.10 -10.81
CA ARG A 86 2.34 2.37 -11.45
C ARG A 86 3.70 2.98 -11.13
N LYS A 87 3.85 4.31 -11.28
CA LYS A 87 5.09 5.01 -10.93
C LYS A 87 5.50 4.77 -9.47
N ARG A 88 4.56 4.89 -8.54
CA ARG A 88 4.80 4.64 -7.11
C ARG A 88 5.25 3.20 -6.84
N ILE A 89 4.61 2.23 -7.49
CA ILE A 89 4.96 0.80 -7.36
C ILE A 89 6.36 0.52 -7.92
N GLU A 90 6.72 1.14 -9.05
CA GLU A 90 8.06 1.02 -9.64
C GLU A 90 9.16 1.61 -8.74
N GLU A 91 8.88 2.72 -8.06
CA GLU A 91 9.80 3.30 -7.07
C GLU A 91 10.00 2.36 -5.86
N LEU A 92 8.91 1.83 -5.30
CA LEU A 92 8.96 0.86 -4.20
C LEU A 92 9.67 -0.44 -4.60
N SER A 93 9.36 -0.98 -5.78
CA SER A 93 9.97 -2.20 -6.31
C SER A 93 11.49 -2.05 -6.46
N ARG A 94 11.97 -0.90 -6.97
CA ARG A 94 13.40 -0.58 -7.03
C ARG A 94 14.03 -0.50 -5.64
N ALA A 95 13.35 0.09 -4.67
CA ALA A 95 13.85 0.19 -3.29
C ALA A 95 13.98 -1.20 -2.63
N VAL A 96 12.95 -2.05 -2.77
CA VAL A 96 12.99 -3.44 -2.27
C VAL A 96 14.07 -4.25 -2.97
N THR A 97 14.23 -4.13 -4.28
CA THR A 97 15.28 -4.82 -5.04
C THR A 97 16.67 -4.43 -4.55
N ARG A 98 16.89 -3.16 -4.17
CA ARG A 98 18.16 -2.71 -3.60
C ARG A 98 18.41 -3.27 -2.20
N ALA A 99 17.38 -3.40 -1.37
CA ALA A 99 17.50 -3.95 -0.02
C ALA A 99 17.71 -5.48 0.01
N LEU A 100 17.43 -6.17 -1.09
CA LEU A 100 17.65 -7.62 -1.24
C LEU A 100 19.02 -8.00 -1.82
N ARG A 101 19.82 -7.01 -2.22
CA ARG A 101 21.19 -7.21 -2.72
C ARG A 101 22.18 -7.07 -1.58
#